data_AF-A0A356U822-F1
#
_entry.id   AF-A0A356U822-F1
#
_cell.length_a   1.000
_cell.length_b   1.000
_cell.length_c   1.000
_cell.angle_alpha   90.00
_cell.angle_beta   90.00
_cell.angle_gamma   90.00
#
_symmetry.space_group_name_H-M   'P 1'
#
loop_
_entity.id
_entity.type
_entity.pdbx_description
1 polymer ?
#
loop_
_entity_poly.entity_id
_entity_poly.type
_entity_poly.pdbx_seq_one_letter_code
_entity_poly.pdbx_strand_id
1 'polypeptide(L)'
;MSKSGEIRYLLTSSNTKQGFHTFIPDLIQGLRKIYILKGAAGSGKSTFIRLLGESLSEKGYEIEFWISALDPVSPDGVYIPRLGAAVINGSLPQPIDPRYPGATGHIIYLGDYRNSKDLNGKTREIIDLIDRQDEQNAKAFEVLRIAAQVREEVKRPARDCLSVANIRGLIEELASELLREQPGERHYFASAVTADGMVNYIDEISYECKRRYILTGPPGSGKSMVITELARMAREKGYFLEYYHCGFDLESIVMVIIRNLQ
;
A
#
# COMPACT_ATOMS: atom_id res chain seq x y z
N MET A 1 -9.26 -4.07 -32.98
CA MET A 1 -9.64 -3.68 -31.60
C MET A 1 -8.35 -3.40 -30.86
N SER A 2 -8.15 -2.18 -30.34
CA SER A 2 -6.97 -1.87 -29.51
C SER A 2 -7.04 -2.72 -28.25
N LYS A 3 -5.93 -3.37 -27.88
CA LYS A 3 -5.86 -4.17 -26.66
C LYS A 3 -6.03 -3.24 -25.45
N SER A 4 -6.94 -3.58 -24.52
CA SER A 4 -7.07 -2.86 -23.25
C SER A 4 -5.73 -2.88 -22.53
N GLY A 5 -5.40 -1.78 -21.86
CA GLY A 5 -4.20 -1.69 -21.05
C GLY A 5 -4.33 -2.52 -19.78
N GLU A 6 -3.21 -2.99 -19.25
CA GLU A 6 -3.20 -3.83 -18.06
C GLU A 6 -3.61 -3.04 -16.81
N ILE A 7 -4.36 -3.68 -15.93
CA ILE A 7 -4.78 -3.11 -14.65
C ILE A 7 -4.18 -3.95 -13.53
N ARG A 8 -3.47 -3.30 -12.61
CA ARG A 8 -2.95 -3.90 -11.37
C ARG A 8 -3.58 -3.22 -10.16
N TYR A 9 -3.91 -4.01 -9.15
CA TYR A 9 -4.40 -3.52 -7.86
C TYR A 9 -3.33 -3.70 -6.78
N LEU A 10 -3.06 -2.64 -6.02
CA LEU A 10 -2.01 -2.61 -5.00
C LEU A 10 -2.56 -2.04 -3.70
N LEU A 11 -2.19 -2.65 -2.58
CA LEU A 11 -2.51 -2.13 -1.25
C LEU A 11 -1.45 -1.09 -0.87
N THR A 12 -1.86 0.16 -0.72
CA THR A 12 -0.94 1.26 -0.34
C THR A 12 -1.21 1.80 1.06
N SER A 13 -2.29 1.35 1.71
CA SER A 13 -2.63 1.72 3.07
C SER A 13 -3.02 0.50 3.90
N SER A 14 -2.96 0.63 5.23
CA SER A 14 -3.41 -0.39 6.19
C SER A 14 -3.65 0.21 7.58
N ASN A 15 -4.50 -0.43 8.39
CA ASN A 15 -4.63 -0.17 9.83
C ASN A 15 -3.60 -1.03 10.60
N THR A 16 -2.42 -0.49 10.88
CA THR A 16 -1.34 -1.21 11.54
C THR A 16 -1.47 -1.20 13.06
N LYS A 17 -0.58 -1.90 13.76
CA LYS A 17 -0.42 -1.82 15.22
C LYS A 17 -0.13 -0.39 15.74
N GLN A 18 0.28 0.53 14.87
CA GLN A 18 0.53 1.94 15.20
C GLN A 18 -0.58 2.88 14.72
N GLY A 19 -1.66 2.36 14.15
CA GLY A 19 -2.75 3.14 13.55
C GLY A 19 -2.75 3.11 12.03
N PHE A 20 -3.52 4.01 11.41
CA PHE A 20 -3.60 4.11 9.95
C PHE A 20 -2.25 4.56 9.35
N HIS A 21 -1.80 3.86 8.31
CA HIS A 21 -0.59 4.20 7.56
C HIS A 21 -0.84 4.13 6.06
N THR A 22 -0.17 4.99 5.28
CA THR A 22 -0.22 4.99 3.82
C THR A 22 1.14 5.29 3.20
N PHE A 23 1.52 4.53 2.17
CA PHE A 23 2.73 4.73 1.36
C PHE A 23 2.51 5.68 0.17
N ILE A 24 1.29 6.19 -0.04
CA ILE A 24 0.99 7.09 -1.16
C ILE A 24 1.96 8.30 -1.23
N PRO A 25 2.32 8.97 -0.11
CA PRO A 25 3.27 10.09 -0.16
C PRO A 25 4.64 9.73 -0.77
N ASP A 26 5.11 8.50 -0.51
CA ASP A 26 6.38 8.00 -1.05
C ASP A 26 6.21 7.61 -2.53
N LEU A 27 5.10 6.95 -2.87
CA LEU A 27 4.81 6.50 -4.23
C LEU A 27 4.63 7.64 -5.24
N ILE A 28 4.12 8.80 -4.79
CA ILE A 28 3.96 9.98 -5.64
C ILE A 28 5.23 10.84 -5.72
N GLN A 29 6.26 10.52 -4.92
CA GLN A 29 7.47 11.33 -4.88
C GLN A 29 8.20 11.26 -6.23
N GLY A 30 8.54 12.42 -6.79
CA GLY A 30 9.23 12.50 -8.08
C GLY A 30 8.33 12.33 -9.31
N LEU A 31 7.02 12.12 -9.14
CA LEU A 31 6.08 12.15 -10.26
C LEU A 31 5.99 13.55 -10.88
N ARG A 32 5.78 13.59 -12.20
CA ARG A 32 5.71 14.84 -12.97
C ARG A 32 4.40 15.58 -12.71
N LYS A 33 3.31 14.84 -12.52
CA LYS A 33 1.96 15.39 -12.34
C LYS A 33 1.19 14.62 -11.29
N ILE A 34 0.70 15.31 -10.28
CA ILE A 34 -0.04 14.74 -9.17
C ILE A 34 -1.32 15.55 -9.02
N TYR A 35 -2.47 14.88 -9.11
CA TYR A 35 -3.77 15.49 -8.85
C TYR A 35 -4.29 14.96 -7.52
N ILE A 36 -4.55 15.87 -6.59
CA ILE A 36 -4.96 15.54 -5.22
C ILE A 36 -6.42 15.95 -5.06
N LEU A 37 -7.29 14.94 -5.00
CA LEU A 37 -8.72 15.12 -4.79
C LEU A 37 -8.99 15.36 -3.31
N LYS A 38 -9.58 16.51 -2.98
CA LYS A 38 -9.99 16.87 -1.63
C LYS A 38 -11.51 16.99 -1.56
N GLY A 39 -12.09 16.68 -0.41
CA GLY A 39 -13.53 16.84 -0.18
C GLY A 39 -14.03 15.92 0.91
N ALA A 40 -15.23 16.18 1.42
CA ALA A 40 -15.87 15.36 2.45
C ALA A 40 -16.08 13.91 1.99
N ALA A 41 -16.31 13.00 2.94
CA ALA A 41 -16.80 11.65 2.63
C ALA A 41 -18.05 11.72 1.72
N GLY A 42 -18.14 10.83 0.74
CA GLY A 42 -19.23 10.83 -0.23
C GLY A 42 -19.14 11.88 -1.35
N SER A 43 -18.06 12.68 -1.43
CA SER A 43 -17.87 13.66 -2.52
C SER A 43 -17.51 13.05 -3.89
N GLY A 44 -17.56 11.72 -4.04
CA GLY A 44 -17.27 11.02 -5.30
C GLY A 44 -15.78 10.82 -5.65
N LYS A 45 -14.85 11.02 -4.70
CA LYS A 45 -13.39 10.88 -4.94
C LYS A 45 -13.02 9.50 -5.49
N SER A 46 -13.36 8.43 -4.79
CA SER A 46 -13.02 7.06 -5.18
C SER A 46 -13.70 6.66 -6.50
N THR A 47 -14.94 7.11 -6.71
CA THR A 47 -15.65 6.93 -7.98
C THR A 47 -14.92 7.62 -9.14
N PHE A 48 -14.50 8.88 -8.96
CA PHE A 48 -13.74 9.61 -9.97
C PHE A 48 -12.43 8.89 -10.30
N ILE A 49 -11.69 8.48 -9.28
CA ILE A 49 -10.41 7.74 -9.43
C ILE A 49 -10.63 6.46 -10.25
N ARG A 50 -11.65 5.67 -9.89
CA ARG A 50 -11.99 4.42 -10.60
C ARG A 50 -12.35 4.67 -12.06
N LEU A 51 -13.32 5.55 -12.32
CA LEU A 51 -13.79 5.84 -13.68
C LEU A 51 -12.68 6.40 -14.58
N LEU A 52 -11.80 7.25 -14.02
CA LEU A 52 -10.64 7.76 -14.75
C LEU A 52 -9.69 6.63 -15.16
N GLY A 53 -9.34 5.74 -14.22
CA GLY A 53 -8.45 4.62 -14.49
C GLY A 53 -9.05 3.65 -15.51
N GLU A 54 -10.31 3.27 -15.36
CA GLU A 54 -11.03 2.40 -16.31
C GLU A 54 -11.04 3.01 -17.71
N SER A 55 -11.40 4.29 -17.84
CA SER A 55 -11.43 4.97 -19.14
C SER A 55 -10.06 5.08 -19.80
N LEU A 56 -8.98 5.19 -19.02
CA LEU A 56 -7.61 5.19 -19.55
C LEU A 56 -7.13 3.79 -19.92
N SER A 57 -7.52 2.76 -19.16
CA SER A 57 -7.25 1.36 -19.51
C SER A 57 -7.90 0.98 -20.84
N GLU A 58 -9.16 1.38 -21.08
CA GLU A 58 -9.85 1.17 -22.36
C GLU A 58 -9.08 1.79 -23.56
N LYS A 59 -8.33 2.86 -23.30
CA LYS A 59 -7.46 3.54 -24.27
C LYS A 59 -6.06 2.92 -24.37
N GLY A 60 -5.80 1.79 -23.73
CA GLY A 60 -4.52 1.09 -23.77
C GLY A 60 -3.44 1.70 -22.87
N TYR A 61 -3.80 2.38 -21.79
CA TYR A 61 -2.85 2.78 -20.74
C TYR A 61 -2.78 1.69 -19.67
N GLU A 62 -1.56 1.38 -19.21
CA GLU A 62 -1.36 0.61 -17.98
C GLU A 62 -1.79 1.43 -16.78
N ILE A 63 -2.48 0.79 -15.84
CA ILE A 63 -3.08 1.43 -14.68
C ILE A 63 -2.72 0.66 -13.42
N GLU A 64 -2.19 1.36 -12.41
CA GLU A 64 -2.07 0.86 -11.04
C GLU A 64 -3.15 1.52 -10.18
N PHE A 65 -4.14 0.76 -9.71
CA PHE A 65 -5.07 1.22 -8.68
C PHE A 65 -4.51 0.98 -7.29
N TRP A 66 -4.55 2.00 -6.46
CA TRP A 66 -4.13 1.97 -5.07
C TRP A 66 -5.37 1.83 -4.19
N ILE A 67 -5.55 0.66 -3.58
CA ILE A 67 -6.75 0.27 -2.86
C ILE A 67 -6.72 0.80 -1.41
N SER A 68 -7.88 1.26 -0.95
CA SER A 68 -8.05 1.79 0.40
C SER A 68 -8.11 0.69 1.45
N ALA A 69 -7.46 0.91 2.59
CA ALA A 69 -7.68 0.09 3.79
C ALA A 69 -8.95 0.46 4.55
N LEU A 70 -9.53 1.63 4.29
CA LEU A 70 -10.77 2.06 4.94
C LEU A 70 -12.00 1.47 4.23
N ASP A 71 -11.88 1.26 2.92
CA ASP A 71 -12.92 0.69 2.08
C ASP A 71 -12.27 -0.14 0.94
N PRO A 72 -12.18 -1.47 1.10
CA PRO A 72 -11.47 -2.34 0.15
C PRO A 72 -12.02 -2.33 -1.28
N VAL A 73 -13.25 -1.86 -1.50
CA VAL A 73 -13.84 -1.75 -2.84
C VAL A 73 -13.57 -0.39 -3.51
N SER A 74 -12.92 0.52 -2.80
CA SER A 74 -12.64 1.88 -3.24
C SER A 74 -11.14 2.13 -3.43
N PRO A 75 -10.72 2.72 -4.58
CA PRO A 75 -9.36 3.17 -4.75
C PRO A 75 -9.12 4.52 -4.06
N ASP A 76 -8.01 4.62 -3.33
CA ASP A 76 -7.43 5.87 -2.82
C ASP A 76 -6.49 6.53 -3.82
N GLY A 77 -6.13 5.85 -4.90
CA GLY A 77 -5.37 6.46 -5.98
C GLY A 77 -5.35 5.64 -7.26
N VAL A 78 -4.94 6.32 -8.34
CA VAL A 78 -4.65 5.70 -9.62
C VAL A 78 -3.35 6.29 -10.15
N TYR A 79 -2.39 5.42 -10.47
CA TYR A 79 -1.12 5.78 -11.08
C TYR A 79 -1.09 5.30 -12.54
N ILE A 80 -0.62 6.18 -13.42
CA ILE A 80 -0.53 5.95 -14.86
C ILE A 80 0.94 6.03 -15.27
N PRO A 81 1.68 4.89 -15.29
CA PRO A 81 3.12 4.87 -15.44
C PRO A 81 3.63 5.61 -16.67
N ARG A 82 2.99 5.37 -17.83
CA ARG A 82 3.37 6.01 -19.11
C ARG A 82 3.28 7.54 -19.08
N LEU A 83 2.43 8.10 -18.22
CA LEU A 83 2.28 9.55 -18.07
C LEU A 83 3.13 10.11 -16.92
N GLY A 84 3.71 9.25 -16.07
CA GLY A 84 4.36 9.67 -14.83
C GLY A 84 3.43 10.51 -13.96
N ALA A 85 2.14 10.13 -13.93
CA ALA A 85 1.08 10.91 -13.31
C ALA A 85 0.21 10.06 -12.38
N ALA A 86 -0.26 10.67 -11.29
CA ALA A 86 -1.18 10.03 -10.34
C ALA A 86 -2.36 10.95 -10.00
N VAL A 87 -3.52 10.35 -9.74
CA VAL A 87 -4.67 11.00 -9.11
C VAL A 87 -4.95 10.30 -7.78
N ILE A 88 -4.97 11.05 -6.68
CA ILE A 88 -5.06 10.49 -5.33
C ILE A 88 -6.16 11.13 -4.48
N ASN A 89 -6.67 10.38 -3.52
CA ASN A 89 -7.49 10.86 -2.41
C ASN A 89 -6.59 11.56 -1.39
N GLY A 90 -6.73 12.89 -1.26
CA GLY A 90 -5.98 13.69 -0.30
C GLY A 90 -6.65 13.84 1.07
N SER A 91 -7.82 13.23 1.26
CA SER A 91 -8.65 13.33 2.49
C SER A 91 -8.61 12.05 3.32
N LEU A 92 -7.45 11.39 3.37
CA LEU A 92 -7.19 10.24 4.25
C LEU A 92 -7.03 10.67 5.72
N PRO A 93 -7.10 9.73 6.68
CA PRO A 93 -6.82 10.00 8.10
C PRO A 93 -5.47 10.70 8.31
N GLN A 94 -4.48 10.37 7.47
CA GLN A 94 -3.29 11.18 7.25
C GLN A 94 -3.49 12.02 5.98
N PRO A 95 -3.83 13.32 6.08
CA PRO A 95 -4.07 14.15 4.91
C PRO A 95 -2.81 14.28 4.05
N ILE A 96 -2.99 14.28 2.73
CA ILE A 96 -1.88 14.42 1.77
C ILE A 96 -2.04 15.74 1.03
N ASP A 97 -1.02 16.59 1.10
CA ASP A 97 -0.95 17.86 0.37
C ASP A 97 0.24 17.87 -0.59
N PRO A 98 0.17 18.65 -1.69
CA PRO A 98 1.23 18.63 -2.68
C PRO A 98 2.49 19.30 -2.14
N ARG A 99 3.64 18.64 -2.31
CA ARG A 99 4.94 19.21 -1.91
C ARG A 99 5.29 20.49 -2.67
N TYR A 100 4.89 20.57 -3.95
CA TYR A 100 5.10 21.74 -4.81
C TYR A 100 3.77 22.14 -5.49
N PRO A 101 2.87 22.87 -4.78
CA PRO A 101 1.59 23.28 -5.32
C PRO A 101 1.74 24.09 -6.62
N GLY A 102 0.96 23.76 -7.65
CA GLY A 102 0.96 24.45 -8.94
C GLY A 102 2.09 24.06 -9.91
N ALA A 103 3.16 23.44 -9.42
CA ALA A 103 4.27 22.95 -10.24
C ALA A 103 4.06 21.48 -10.64
N THR A 104 4.10 20.57 -9.66
CA THR A 104 3.86 19.15 -9.88
C THR A 104 2.56 18.67 -9.24
N GLY A 105 2.04 19.39 -8.25
CA GLY A 105 0.84 19.02 -7.51
C GLY A 105 -0.33 19.98 -7.70
N HIS A 106 -1.48 19.45 -8.07
CA HIS A 106 -2.72 20.20 -8.28
C HIS A 106 -3.81 19.70 -7.33
N ILE A 107 -4.36 20.58 -6.51
CA ILE A 107 -5.51 20.25 -5.66
C ILE A 107 -6.78 20.43 -6.48
N ILE A 108 -7.65 19.43 -6.47
CA ILE A 108 -9.00 19.50 -7.02
C ILE A 108 -9.96 19.30 -5.84
N TYR A 109 -10.69 20.36 -5.47
CA TYR A 109 -11.67 20.28 -4.40
C TYR A 109 -13.03 19.83 -4.95
N LEU A 110 -13.40 18.58 -4.68
CA LEU A 110 -14.67 18.01 -5.14
C LEU A 110 -15.89 18.55 -4.38
N GLY A 111 -15.69 19.28 -3.28
CA GLY A 111 -16.79 19.93 -2.56
C GLY A 111 -17.52 20.98 -3.40
N ASP A 112 -16.82 21.61 -4.36
CA ASP A 112 -17.40 22.61 -5.27
C ASP A 112 -18.44 22.02 -6.23
N TYR A 113 -18.41 20.71 -6.43
CA TYR A 113 -19.31 19.99 -7.35
C TYR A 113 -20.46 19.28 -6.62
N ARG A 114 -20.67 19.58 -5.34
CA ARG A 114 -21.73 18.98 -4.52
C ARG A 114 -23.01 19.81 -4.58
N ASN A 115 -24.15 19.14 -4.70
CA ASN A 115 -25.45 19.80 -4.57
C ASN A 115 -25.69 20.23 -3.12
N SER A 116 -25.56 21.52 -2.83
CA SER A 116 -25.70 22.07 -1.48
C SER A 116 -27.13 21.95 -0.93
N LYS A 117 -28.14 21.78 -1.78
CA LYS A 117 -29.54 21.62 -1.36
C LYS A 117 -29.80 20.30 -0.62
N ASP A 118 -29.08 19.24 -0.96
CA ASP A 118 -29.28 17.89 -0.40
C ASP A 118 -28.61 17.71 0.98
N LEU A 119 -27.79 18.68 1.41
CA LEU A 119 -27.08 18.72 2.68
C LEU A 119 -27.90 19.39 3.80
N ASN A 120 -28.89 20.20 3.44
CA ASN A 120 -29.68 20.96 4.40
C ASN A 120 -30.45 20.01 5.33
N GLY A 121 -30.30 20.23 6.64
CA GLY A 121 -30.97 19.44 7.68
C GLY A 121 -30.22 18.20 8.16
N LYS A 122 -29.11 17.80 7.51
CA LYS A 122 -28.31 16.61 7.91
C LYS A 122 -27.02 16.94 8.67
N THR A 123 -26.75 18.21 8.95
CA THR A 123 -25.49 18.65 9.55
C THR A 123 -25.19 17.95 10.88
N ARG A 124 -26.17 17.85 11.78
CA ARG A 124 -25.98 17.18 13.08
C ARG A 124 -25.69 15.69 12.90
N GLU A 125 -26.47 15.01 12.08
CA GLU A 125 -26.27 13.60 11.76
C GLU A 125 -24.87 13.33 11.21
N ILE A 126 -24.37 14.20 10.31
CA ILE A 126 -23.02 14.06 9.75
C ILE A 126 -21.96 14.23 10.84
N ILE A 127 -22.09 15.23 11.71
CA ILE A 127 -21.14 15.45 12.82
C ILE A 127 -21.14 14.24 13.75
N ASP A 128 -22.33 13.80 14.19
CA ASP A 128 -22.47 12.66 15.10
C ASP A 128 -21.87 11.37 14.52
N LEU A 129 -22.03 11.14 13.21
CA LEU A 129 -21.45 9.98 12.52
C LEU A 129 -19.92 10.06 12.42
N ILE A 130 -19.36 11.25 12.17
CA ILE A 130 -17.91 11.47 12.12
C ILE A 130 -17.31 11.25 13.51
N ASP A 131 -17.88 11.87 14.55
CA ASP A 131 -17.39 11.74 15.92
C ASP A 131 -17.45 10.28 16.37
N ARG A 132 -18.53 9.57 16.03
CA ARG A 132 -18.67 8.14 16.30
C ARG A 132 -17.63 7.32 15.53
N GLN A 133 -17.35 7.64 14.27
CA GLN A 133 -16.31 6.95 13.50
C GLN A 133 -14.94 7.09 14.17
N ASP A 134 -14.59 8.28 14.60
CA ASP A 134 -13.32 8.55 15.28
C ASP A 134 -13.21 7.78 16.61
N GLU A 135 -14.29 7.73 17.40
CA GLU A 135 -14.33 6.96 18.64
C GLU A 135 -14.14 5.45 18.39
N GLN A 136 -14.79 4.89 17.37
CA GLN A 136 -14.65 3.47 17.04
C GLN A 136 -13.25 3.15 16.49
N ASN A 137 -12.67 4.04 15.68
CA ASN A 137 -11.30 3.89 15.19
C ASN A 137 -10.30 3.85 16.35
N ALA A 138 -10.45 4.74 17.35
CA ALA A 138 -9.60 4.74 18.53
C ALA A 138 -9.67 3.40 19.30
N LYS A 139 -10.88 2.85 19.47
CA LYS A 139 -11.07 1.52 20.10
C LYS A 139 -10.44 0.40 19.28
N ALA A 140 -10.61 0.42 17.96
CA ALA A 140 -10.02 -0.57 17.07
C ALA A 140 -8.48 -0.55 17.14
N PHE A 141 -7.87 0.63 17.10
CA PHE A 141 -6.41 0.76 17.21
C PHE A 141 -5.87 0.29 18.56
N GLU A 142 -6.61 0.49 19.65
CA GLU A 142 -6.22 -0.06 20.95
C GLU A 142 -6.23 -1.59 20.95
N VAL A 143 -7.23 -2.22 20.33
CA VAL A 143 -7.26 -3.69 20.18
C VAL A 143 -6.08 -4.18 19.33
N LEU A 144 -5.76 -3.50 18.22
CA LEU A 144 -4.60 -3.86 17.38
C LEU A 144 -3.29 -3.72 18.16
N ARG A 145 -3.16 -2.70 19.00
CA ARG A 145 -1.99 -2.49 19.86
C ARG A 145 -1.81 -3.64 20.86
N ILE A 146 -2.90 -4.07 21.51
CA ILE A 146 -2.88 -5.22 22.44
C ILE A 146 -2.53 -6.51 21.69
N ALA A 147 -3.15 -6.75 20.52
CA ALA A 147 -2.86 -7.91 19.70
C ALA A 147 -1.37 -7.97 19.28
N ALA A 148 -0.73 -6.80 19.08
CA ALA A 148 0.69 -6.74 18.74
C ALA A 148 1.59 -7.20 19.91
N GLN A 149 1.21 -6.89 21.15
CA GLN A 149 1.94 -7.35 22.34
C GLN A 149 1.88 -8.87 22.46
N VAL A 150 0.68 -9.45 22.35
CA VAL A 150 0.47 -10.92 22.37
C VAL A 150 1.23 -11.60 21.23
N ARG A 151 1.22 -11.02 20.03
CA ARG A 151 1.94 -11.57 18.87
C ARG A 151 3.46 -11.62 19.10
N GLU A 152 4.03 -10.66 19.81
CA GLU A 152 5.46 -10.67 20.11
C GLU A 152 5.83 -11.74 21.15
N GLU A 153 4.96 -11.99 22.12
CA GLU A 153 5.11 -13.11 23.07
C GLU A 153 5.11 -14.45 22.35
N VAL A 154 4.25 -14.64 21.34
CA VAL A 154 4.23 -15.86 20.50
C VAL A 154 5.51 -16.02 19.69
N LYS A 155 6.09 -14.93 19.19
CA LYS A 155 7.33 -14.97 18.39
C LYS A 155 8.57 -15.27 19.23
N ARG A 156 8.60 -14.85 20.50
CA ARG A 156 9.79 -14.88 21.36
C ARG A 156 10.46 -16.27 21.44
N PRO A 157 9.76 -17.37 21.76
CA PRO A 157 10.41 -18.69 21.88
C PRO A 157 11.08 -19.16 20.59
N ALA A 158 10.42 -18.95 19.45
CA ALA A 158 10.97 -19.31 18.15
C ALA A 158 12.18 -18.44 17.78
N ARG A 159 12.14 -17.15 18.13
CA ARG A 159 13.23 -16.20 17.90
C ARG A 159 14.49 -16.57 18.69
N ASP A 160 14.32 -16.99 19.95
CA ASP A 160 15.44 -17.36 20.83
C ASP A 160 16.19 -18.62 20.34
N CYS A 161 15.50 -19.48 19.59
CA CYS A 161 16.06 -20.71 19.00
C CYS A 161 16.63 -20.51 17.58
N LEU A 162 16.70 -19.28 17.06
CA LEU A 162 17.19 -19.02 15.70
C LEU A 162 18.69 -19.27 15.57
N SER A 163 19.09 -20.16 14.66
CA SER A 163 20.48 -20.26 14.23
C SER A 163 20.81 -19.15 13.23
N VAL A 164 21.50 -18.11 13.72
CA VAL A 164 21.98 -16.99 12.89
C VAL A 164 22.92 -17.48 11.78
N ALA A 165 23.75 -18.50 12.06
CA ALA A 165 24.66 -19.07 11.08
C ALA A 165 23.91 -19.72 9.90
N ASN A 166 22.87 -20.51 10.19
CA ASN A 166 22.08 -21.15 9.14
C ASN A 166 21.32 -20.12 8.31
N ILE A 167 20.80 -19.07 8.95
CA ILE A 167 20.13 -17.96 8.25
C ILE A 167 21.08 -17.25 7.30
N ARG A 168 22.32 -16.97 7.73
CA ARG A 168 23.34 -16.36 6.85
C ARG A 168 23.65 -17.26 5.66
N GLY A 169 23.85 -18.56 5.87
CA GLY A 169 24.08 -19.51 4.78
C GLY A 169 22.95 -19.50 3.75
N LEU A 170 21.70 -19.51 4.20
CA LEU A 170 20.51 -19.41 3.34
C LEU A 170 20.48 -18.09 2.54
N ILE A 171 20.84 -16.98 3.18
CA ILE A 171 20.88 -15.67 2.52
C ILE A 171 21.93 -15.64 1.41
N GLU A 172 23.13 -16.17 1.67
CA GLU A 172 24.22 -16.24 0.69
C GLU A 172 23.84 -17.11 -0.51
N GLU A 173 23.24 -18.27 -0.25
CA GLU A 173 22.70 -19.18 -1.28
C GLU A 173 21.69 -18.45 -2.17
N LEU A 174 20.63 -17.89 -1.59
CA LEU A 174 19.59 -17.18 -2.33
C LEU A 174 20.12 -15.94 -3.07
N ALA A 175 21.03 -15.19 -2.46
CA ALA A 175 21.62 -14.00 -3.08
C ALA A 175 22.50 -14.34 -4.30
N SER A 176 23.11 -15.53 -4.31
CA SER A 176 23.91 -16.00 -5.45
C SER A 176 23.03 -16.37 -6.65
N GLU A 177 21.83 -16.91 -6.40
CA GLU A 177 20.89 -17.30 -7.45
C GLU A 177 20.08 -16.13 -8.02
N LEU A 178 19.72 -15.16 -7.18
CA LEU A 178 18.63 -14.21 -7.46
C LEU A 178 19.08 -12.85 -7.97
N LEU A 179 20.37 -12.57 -8.12
CA LEU A 179 20.80 -11.18 -8.28
C LEU A 179 21.43 -10.91 -9.69
N ARG A 180 20.74 -10.15 -10.60
CA ARG A 180 21.29 -9.23 -11.69
C ARG A 180 20.72 -7.75 -11.79
N GLU A 181 21.53 -6.75 -12.22
CA GLU A 181 21.43 -5.26 -12.03
C GLU A 181 20.24 -4.41 -12.62
N GLN A 182 19.76 -3.37 -11.88
CA GLN A 182 19.17 -2.03 -12.27
C GLN A 182 18.50 -1.24 -11.08
N PRO A 183 18.77 0.04 -10.75
CA PRO A 183 18.39 0.64 -9.44
C PRO A 183 16.95 1.20 -9.29
N GLY A 184 16.36 1.09 -8.09
CA GLY A 184 15.19 1.86 -7.62
C GLY A 184 14.34 1.14 -6.54
N GLU A 185 13.47 1.84 -5.80
CA GLU A 185 12.66 1.22 -4.73
C GLU A 185 11.23 1.75 -4.68
N ARG A 186 10.27 0.89 -4.35
CA ARG A 186 8.87 1.23 -4.03
C ARG A 186 8.38 0.40 -2.85
N HIS A 187 7.51 0.98 -2.02
CA HIS A 187 6.93 0.29 -0.86
C HIS A 187 5.41 0.21 -0.96
N TYR A 188 4.89 -0.97 -0.63
CA TYR A 188 3.48 -1.33 -0.66
C TYR A 188 3.17 -2.25 0.53
N PHE A 189 1.90 -2.59 0.73
CA PHE A 189 1.47 -3.65 1.64
C PHE A 189 1.18 -4.94 0.86
N ALA A 190 1.61 -6.09 1.38
CA ALA A 190 1.21 -7.41 0.86
C ALA A 190 -0.21 -7.80 1.32
N SER A 191 -0.54 -7.36 2.53
CA SER A 191 -1.83 -7.53 3.17
C SER A 191 -2.23 -6.25 3.88
N ALA A 192 -3.52 -6.02 4.08
CA ALA A 192 -4.03 -4.86 4.80
C ALA A 192 -5.05 -5.32 5.86
N VAL A 193 -5.04 -4.64 7.02
CA VAL A 193 -6.13 -4.74 7.98
C VAL A 193 -7.15 -3.68 7.60
N THR A 194 -8.32 -4.14 7.18
CA THR A 194 -9.39 -3.31 6.64
C THR A 194 -10.66 -3.39 7.49
N ALA A 195 -11.66 -2.59 7.18
CA ALA A 195 -12.98 -2.68 7.82
C ALA A 195 -13.64 -4.06 7.63
N ASP A 196 -13.31 -4.77 6.55
CA ASP A 196 -13.81 -6.12 6.26
C ASP A 196 -12.90 -7.24 6.84
N GLY A 197 -11.89 -6.86 7.64
CA GLY A 197 -10.89 -7.77 8.19
C GLY A 197 -9.60 -7.78 7.39
N MET A 198 -8.83 -8.86 7.52
CA MET A 198 -7.51 -8.97 6.90
C MET A 198 -7.63 -9.43 5.44
N VAL A 199 -7.19 -8.58 4.52
CA VAL A 199 -7.14 -8.86 3.08
C VAL A 199 -5.68 -9.09 2.67
N ASN A 200 -5.43 -10.04 1.76
CA ASN A 200 -4.09 -10.40 1.31
C ASN A 200 -4.07 -10.49 -0.21
N TYR A 201 -3.13 -9.78 -0.85
CA TYR A 201 -2.97 -9.72 -2.30
C TYR A 201 -1.69 -10.41 -2.80
N ILE A 202 -1.03 -11.25 -1.99
CA ILE A 202 0.26 -11.87 -2.35
C ILE A 202 0.16 -12.61 -3.69
N ASP A 203 -0.92 -13.36 -3.93
CA ASP A 203 -1.07 -14.16 -5.15
C ASP A 203 -1.31 -13.29 -6.38
N GLU A 204 -2.13 -12.25 -6.24
CA GLU A 204 -2.43 -11.26 -7.28
C GLU A 204 -1.21 -10.42 -7.62
N ILE A 205 -0.49 -9.94 -6.59
CA ILE A 205 0.69 -9.09 -6.72
C ILE A 205 1.84 -9.85 -7.37
N SER A 206 2.00 -11.14 -7.05
CA SER A 206 3.08 -12.00 -7.55
C SER A 206 2.68 -12.84 -8.76
N TYR A 207 1.47 -12.64 -9.31
CA TYR A 207 0.91 -13.47 -10.39
C TYR A 207 1.90 -13.64 -11.56
N GLU A 208 2.50 -12.54 -12.01
CA GLU A 208 3.41 -12.49 -13.15
C GLU A 208 4.87 -12.87 -12.84
N CYS A 209 5.19 -13.17 -11.56
CA CYS A 209 6.53 -13.58 -11.20
C CYS A 209 6.85 -14.95 -11.80
N LYS A 210 7.85 -15.00 -12.69
CA LYS A 210 8.34 -16.25 -13.32
C LYS A 210 8.81 -17.30 -12.31
N ARG A 211 9.36 -16.84 -11.18
CA ARG A 211 9.84 -17.68 -10.08
C ARG A 211 9.38 -17.09 -8.75
N ARG A 212 8.90 -17.93 -7.84
CA ARG A 212 8.50 -17.56 -6.49
C ARG A 212 9.21 -18.45 -5.48
N TYR A 213 9.92 -17.83 -4.55
CA TYR A 213 10.59 -18.51 -3.45
C TYR A 213 9.75 -18.28 -2.20
N ILE A 214 9.14 -19.35 -1.67
CA ILE A 214 8.20 -19.27 -0.55
C ILE A 214 8.89 -19.78 0.71
N LEU A 215 9.19 -18.87 1.64
CA LEU A 215 9.76 -19.22 2.94
C LEU A 215 8.63 -19.64 3.89
N THR A 216 8.66 -20.87 4.36
CA THR A 216 7.68 -21.42 5.31
C THR A 216 8.27 -21.58 6.70
N GLY A 217 7.44 -21.46 7.73
CA GLY A 217 7.85 -21.63 9.13
C GLY A 217 7.00 -20.84 10.12
N PRO A 218 7.08 -21.11 11.43
CA PRO A 218 6.27 -20.45 12.45
C PRO A 218 6.63 -18.95 12.62
N PRO A 219 5.78 -18.13 13.27
CA PRO A 219 6.15 -16.79 13.70
C PRO A 219 7.47 -16.79 14.48
N GLY A 220 8.35 -15.84 14.21
CA GLY A 220 9.67 -15.78 14.84
C GLY A 220 10.75 -16.64 14.16
N SER A 221 10.45 -17.39 13.10
CA SER A 221 11.41 -18.27 12.42
C SER A 221 12.46 -17.58 11.52
N GLY A 222 12.60 -16.24 11.59
CA GLY A 222 13.59 -15.51 10.80
C GLY A 222 13.23 -15.25 9.32
N LYS A 223 12.01 -15.59 8.85
CA LYS A 223 11.59 -15.35 7.45
C LYS A 223 11.78 -13.90 7.00
N SER A 224 11.23 -12.94 7.75
CA SER A 224 11.37 -11.52 7.42
C SER A 224 12.84 -11.07 7.47
N MET A 225 13.69 -11.66 8.32
CA MET A 225 15.12 -11.36 8.35
C MET A 225 15.80 -11.76 7.04
N VAL A 226 15.51 -12.98 6.54
CA VAL A 226 16.03 -13.46 5.24
C VAL A 226 15.57 -12.53 4.11
N ILE A 227 14.29 -12.18 4.06
CA ILE A 227 13.73 -11.31 3.03
C ILE A 227 14.35 -9.92 3.07
N THR A 228 14.44 -9.30 4.25
CA THR A 228 15.02 -7.97 4.44
C THR A 228 16.49 -7.94 4.04
N GLU A 229 17.27 -8.95 4.42
CA GLU A 229 18.68 -9.00 4.10
C GLU A 229 18.92 -9.24 2.60
N LEU A 230 18.14 -10.12 1.97
CA LEU A 230 18.17 -10.29 0.51
C LEU A 230 17.83 -9.01 -0.22
N ALA A 231 16.79 -8.28 0.24
CA ALA A 231 16.43 -6.99 -0.34
C ALA A 231 17.55 -5.95 -0.15
N ARG A 232 18.23 -5.92 1.02
CA ARG A 232 19.39 -5.06 1.25
C ARG A 232 20.52 -5.36 0.26
N MET A 233 20.86 -6.63 0.08
CA MET A 233 21.91 -7.08 -0.86
C MET A 233 21.53 -6.76 -2.31
N ALA A 234 20.27 -6.98 -2.69
CA ALA A 234 19.77 -6.62 -4.01
C ALA A 234 19.87 -5.11 -4.24
N ARG A 235 19.45 -4.29 -3.27
CA ARG A 235 19.58 -2.83 -3.35
C ARG A 235 21.03 -2.38 -3.53
N GLU A 236 21.96 -2.97 -2.79
CA GLU A 236 23.39 -2.63 -2.87
C GLU A 236 24.02 -2.98 -4.21
N LYS A 237 23.53 -4.04 -4.86
CA LYS A 237 23.88 -4.36 -6.24
C LYS A 237 23.09 -3.52 -7.26
N GLY A 238 22.29 -2.56 -6.78
CA GLY A 238 21.51 -1.60 -7.55
C GLY A 238 20.34 -2.25 -8.27
N TYR A 239 19.33 -2.78 -7.55
CA TYR A 239 18.19 -3.52 -8.13
C TYR A 239 16.91 -2.73 -7.91
N PHE A 240 15.91 -2.98 -8.76
CA PHE A 240 14.61 -2.34 -8.63
C PHE A 240 13.74 -3.24 -7.76
N LEU A 241 13.41 -2.74 -6.58
CA LEU A 241 12.75 -3.50 -5.54
C LEU A 241 11.37 -2.93 -5.25
N GLU A 242 10.37 -3.80 -5.27
CA GLU A 242 9.07 -3.52 -4.66
C GLU A 242 9.00 -4.27 -3.34
N TYR A 243 8.95 -3.52 -2.25
CA TYR A 243 8.80 -4.04 -0.90
C TYR A 243 7.32 -4.18 -0.55
N TYR A 244 6.94 -5.33 -0.02
CA TYR A 244 5.59 -5.59 0.43
C TYR A 244 5.58 -5.93 1.92
N HIS A 245 5.03 -5.00 2.69
CA HIS A 245 4.97 -5.03 4.15
C HIS A 245 3.73 -5.78 4.65
N CYS A 246 3.80 -6.29 5.89
CA CYS A 246 2.64 -6.83 6.57
C CYS A 246 1.67 -5.71 6.92
N GLY A 247 0.38 -5.87 6.63
CA GLY A 247 -0.64 -4.86 6.96
C GLY A 247 -0.79 -4.56 8.45
N PHE A 248 -0.35 -5.48 9.31
CA PHE A 248 -0.42 -5.31 10.75
C PHE A 248 0.87 -4.73 11.36
N ASP A 249 2.03 -4.99 10.73
CA ASP A 249 3.35 -4.67 11.27
C ASP A 249 4.23 -4.08 10.17
N LEU A 250 4.33 -2.75 10.14
CA LEU A 250 4.99 -1.97 9.08
C LEU A 250 6.47 -2.35 8.89
N GLU A 251 7.16 -2.76 9.96
CA GLU A 251 8.59 -3.13 9.91
C GLU A 251 8.79 -4.56 9.39
N SER A 252 7.71 -5.35 9.32
CA SER A 252 7.75 -6.73 8.88
C SER A 252 7.55 -6.80 7.37
N ILE A 253 8.66 -6.85 6.63
CA ILE A 253 8.62 -7.20 5.20
C ILE A 253 8.24 -8.68 5.09
N VAL A 254 7.22 -8.98 4.28
CA VAL A 254 6.71 -10.34 4.06
C VAL A 254 6.92 -10.82 2.63
N MET A 255 7.18 -9.90 1.71
CA MET A 255 7.51 -10.21 0.33
C MET A 255 8.36 -9.08 -0.26
N VAL A 256 9.30 -9.43 -1.13
CA VAL A 256 10.02 -8.49 -1.99
C VAL A 256 9.89 -8.98 -3.42
N ILE A 257 9.54 -8.10 -4.34
CA ILE A 257 9.62 -8.38 -5.77
C ILE A 257 10.86 -7.66 -6.30
N ILE A 258 11.79 -8.46 -6.80
CA ILE A 258 12.97 -7.99 -7.50
C ILE A 258 12.61 -7.94 -9.00
N ARG A 259 12.41 -6.75 -9.54
CA ARG A 259 12.14 -6.59 -10.97
C ARG A 259 13.42 -6.86 -11.76
N ASN A 260 13.27 -7.28 -13.02
CA ASN A 260 14.35 -7.51 -13.99
C ASN A 260 15.28 -8.72 -13.72
N LEU A 261 14.88 -9.63 -12.84
CA LEU A 261 15.39 -11.00 -12.83
C LEU A 261 14.96 -11.73 -14.13
N GLN A 262 15.89 -11.92 -15.06
CA GLN A 262 15.64 -12.65 -16.31
C GLN A 262 15.18 -14.08 -16.09
#